data_AF-A0A6B2GAP7-F1
#
_entry.id   AF-A0A6B2GAP7-F1
#
_cell.length_a   1.000
_cell.length_b   1.000
_cell.length_c   1.000
_cell.angle_alpha   90.00
_cell.angle_beta   90.00
_cell.angle_gamma   90.00
#
_symmetry.space_group_name_H-M   'P 1'
#
loop_
_entity.id
_entity.type
_entity.pdbx_description
1 polymer ?
#
loop_
_entity_poly.entity_id
_entity_poly.type
_entity_poly.pdbx_seq_one_letter_code
_entity_poly.pdbx_strand_id
1 'polypeptide(L)'
;MSLFNYVDSLEKVVDEKADDFDDIIFKNRDKDSFLLPRAIDPIKFLKKCQNDGIDIKYNKGTTTLAFVYQGGLVVAVDSRATAGDYISSQSVKKVIEINKFLLGTMAGGAADCSFWERILSKECRL
;
A
#
# COMPACT_ATOMS: atom_id res chain seq x y z
N MET A 1 16.99 24.47 5.54
CA MET A 1 15.95 23.89 6.42
C MET A 1 15.59 22.52 5.84
N SER A 2 16.51 21.58 6.02
CA SER A 2 16.69 20.39 5.17
C SER A 2 15.80 19.23 5.61
N LEU A 3 15.30 18.47 4.63
CA LEU A 3 14.57 17.20 4.75
C LEU A 3 15.15 16.21 5.79
N PHE A 4 16.42 16.37 6.14
CA PHE A 4 17.11 15.61 7.19
C PHE A 4 16.37 15.60 8.54
N ASN A 5 15.79 16.73 8.96
CA ASN A 5 15.12 16.82 10.26
C ASN A 5 13.77 16.06 10.30
N TYR A 6 13.17 15.75 9.15
CA TYR A 6 11.90 15.02 9.08
C TYR A 6 12.12 13.50 9.14
N VAL A 7 13.22 13.02 8.55
CA VAL A 7 13.62 11.61 8.58
C VAL A 7 14.03 11.20 10.00
N ASP A 8 14.83 12.03 10.68
CA ASP A 8 15.20 11.81 12.09
C ASP A 8 13.98 11.87 13.02
N SER A 9 12.97 12.68 12.68
CA SER A 9 11.72 12.75 13.44
C SER A 9 10.83 11.52 13.26
N LEU A 10 10.91 10.85 12.11
CA LEU A 10 10.21 9.58 11.87
C LEU A 10 10.90 8.41 12.54
N GLU A 11 12.24 8.36 12.54
CA GLU A 11 12.99 7.34 13.27
C GLU A 11 12.73 7.40 14.79
N LYS A 12 12.66 8.60 15.37
CA LYS A 12 12.37 8.76 16.81
C LYS A 12 10.96 8.35 17.25
N VAL A 13 9.94 8.50 16.39
CA VAL A 13 8.57 8.10 16.73
C VAL A 13 8.41 6.58 16.76
N VAL A 14 9.29 5.83 16.08
CA VAL A 14 9.26 4.37 16.04
C VAL A 14 9.83 3.75 17.32
N ASP A 15 10.73 4.43 18.05
CA ASP A 15 11.46 3.83 19.17
C ASP A 15 10.80 3.96 20.56
N GLU A 16 9.79 4.81 20.78
CA GLU A 16 9.34 5.15 22.14
C GLU A 16 8.17 4.33 22.74
N LYS A 17 7.57 3.36 22.04
CA LYS A 17 6.32 2.69 22.53
C LYS A 17 6.23 1.18 22.35
N ALA A 18 7.34 0.45 22.48
CA ALA A 18 7.38 -0.98 22.21
C ALA A 18 7.05 -1.91 23.40
N ASP A 19 7.22 -1.50 24.66
CA ASP A 19 7.52 -2.53 25.69
C ASP A 19 6.35 -3.06 26.57
N ASP A 20 5.09 -2.62 26.41
CA ASP A 20 4.04 -3.01 27.40
C ASP A 20 2.70 -3.50 26.80
N PHE A 21 2.60 -3.66 25.48
CA PHE A 21 1.36 -4.11 24.81
C PHE A 21 1.46 -5.51 24.16
N ASP A 22 2.65 -6.12 24.18
CA ASP A 22 2.95 -7.34 23.43
C ASP A 22 2.47 -8.64 24.09
N ASP A 23 2.27 -8.68 25.42
CA ASP A 23 2.03 -9.97 26.10
C ASP A 23 0.57 -10.48 26.05
N ILE A 24 -0.41 -9.62 25.76
CA ILE A 24 -1.83 -9.99 25.85
C ILE A 24 -2.42 -10.42 24.49
N ILE A 25 -1.88 -9.91 23.37
CA ILE A 25 -2.40 -10.19 22.03
C ILE A 25 -1.81 -11.50 21.43
N PHE A 26 -0.63 -11.91 21.88
CA PHE A 26 0.16 -12.96 21.22
C PHE A 26 -0.21 -14.42 21.51
N LYS A 27 -1.10 -14.71 22.48
CA LYS A 27 -1.26 -16.10 22.93
C LYS A 27 -2.15 -17.01 22.08
N ASN A 28 -2.95 -16.54 21.10
CA ASN A 28 -3.98 -17.44 20.54
C ASN A 28 -4.56 -17.16 19.14
N ARG A 29 -3.77 -16.83 18.11
CA ARG A 29 -4.21 -17.00 16.70
C ARG A 29 -3.09 -17.41 15.76
N ASP A 30 -3.42 -18.31 14.85
CA ASP A 30 -2.57 -18.84 13.78
C ASP A 30 -1.71 -17.76 13.13
N LYS A 31 -0.41 -18.03 13.13
CA LYS A 31 0.63 -17.21 12.51
C LYS A 31 0.33 -17.14 11.00
N ASP A 32 0.39 -15.94 10.42
CA ASP A 32 0.37 -15.68 8.97
C ASP A 32 -1.00 -15.50 8.28
N SER A 33 -1.96 -14.81 8.91
CA SER A 33 -3.05 -14.20 8.15
C SER A 33 -3.30 -12.75 8.56
N PHE A 34 -3.28 -11.85 7.57
CA PHE A 34 -3.70 -10.47 7.74
C PHE A 34 -5.15 -10.45 8.21
N LEU A 35 -5.38 -10.00 9.46
CA LEU A 35 -6.71 -9.90 10.04
C LEU A 35 -7.46 -8.74 9.39
N LEU A 36 -8.01 -8.98 8.20
CA LEU A 36 -9.11 -8.14 7.72
C LEU A 36 -10.24 -8.21 8.75
N PRO A 37 -10.89 -7.08 9.09
CA PRO A 37 -12.07 -7.10 9.94
C PRO A 37 -13.06 -8.14 9.40
N ARG A 38 -13.29 -9.22 10.15
CA ARG A 38 -14.06 -10.41 9.72
C ARG A 38 -15.49 -10.09 9.25
N ALA A 39 -15.99 -8.90 9.56
CA ALA A 39 -17.35 -8.46 9.26
C ALA A 39 -17.49 -7.59 8.00
N ILE A 40 -16.39 -7.18 7.35
CA ILE A 40 -16.45 -6.21 6.25
C ILE A 40 -16.16 -6.91 4.93
N ASP A 41 -17.22 -7.36 4.27
CA ASP A 41 -17.18 -7.68 2.84
C ASP A 41 -17.27 -6.35 2.07
N PRO A 42 -16.20 -5.93 1.35
CA PRO A 42 -16.17 -4.64 0.66
C PRO A 42 -17.31 -4.50 -0.35
N ILE A 43 -17.71 -5.60 -1.01
CA ILE A 43 -18.77 -5.57 -2.02
C ILE A 43 -20.13 -5.34 -1.34
N LYS A 44 -20.39 -6.01 -0.21
CA LYS A 44 -21.62 -5.78 0.57
C LYS A 44 -21.65 -4.39 1.18
N PHE A 45 -20.50 -3.89 1.65
CA PHE A 45 -20.38 -2.53 2.17
C PHE A 45 -20.73 -1.50 1.09
N LEU A 46 -20.17 -1.62 -0.11
CA LEU A 46 -20.48 -0.74 -1.23
C LEU A 46 -21.97 -0.78 -1.62
N LYS A 47 -22.57 -1.98 -1.69
CA LYS A 47 -24.01 -2.14 -1.95
C LYS A 47 -24.86 -1.50 -0.85
N LYS A 48 -24.45 -1.62 0.41
CA LYS A 48 -25.14 -0.99 1.54
C LYS A 48 -25.08 0.54 1.42
N CYS A 49 -23.90 1.11 1.15
CA CYS A 49 -23.76 2.55 0.93
C CYS A 49 -24.70 3.06 -0.17
N GLN A 50 -24.80 2.34 -1.29
CA GLN A 50 -25.73 2.68 -2.37
C GLN A 50 -27.20 2.66 -1.91
N ASN A 51 -27.61 1.65 -1.13
CA ASN A 51 -28.96 1.56 -0.58
C ASN A 51 -29.26 2.66 0.44
N ASP A 52 -28.25 3.09 1.20
CA ASP A 52 -28.35 4.18 2.18
C ASP A 52 -28.29 5.57 1.51
N GLY A 53 -28.28 5.64 0.16
CA GLY A 53 -28.27 6.89 -0.61
C GLY A 53 -26.90 7.57 -0.68
N ILE A 54 -25.83 6.87 -0.27
CA ILE A 54 -24.45 7.36 -0.30
C ILE A 54 -23.82 7.01 -1.67
N ASP A 55 -23.69 8.00 -2.54
CA ASP A 55 -23.01 7.86 -3.83
C ASP A 55 -21.49 8.03 -3.65
N ILE A 56 -20.76 6.91 -3.60
CA ILE A 56 -19.29 6.90 -3.56
C ILE A 56 -18.76 7.18 -4.96
N LYS A 57 -18.44 8.44 -5.22
CA LYS A 57 -17.79 8.86 -6.47
C LYS A 57 -16.31 8.48 -6.44
N TYR A 58 -15.96 7.42 -7.15
CA TYR A 58 -14.56 7.05 -7.35
C TYR A 58 -13.85 8.14 -8.16
N ASN A 59 -12.83 8.76 -7.56
CA ASN A 59 -11.92 9.59 -8.34
C ASN A 59 -11.22 8.72 -9.38
N LYS A 60 -11.16 9.20 -10.62
CA LYS A 60 -10.48 8.52 -11.72
C LYS A 60 -8.97 8.69 -11.51
N GLY A 61 -8.25 7.58 -11.48
CA GLY A 61 -6.79 7.58 -11.35
C GLY A 61 -6.26 6.23 -10.88
N THR A 62 -4.94 6.16 -10.76
CA THR A 62 -4.26 5.06 -10.09
C THR A 62 -4.19 5.37 -8.59
N THR A 63 -4.52 4.39 -7.75
CA THR A 63 -4.45 4.51 -6.29
C THR A 63 -3.48 3.46 -5.75
N THR A 64 -2.41 3.95 -5.13
CA THR A 64 -1.43 3.14 -4.41
C THR A 64 -1.31 3.67 -2.99
N LEU A 65 -1.23 2.78 -2.01
CA LEU A 65 -1.00 3.14 -0.61
C LEU A 65 -0.09 2.12 0.03
N ALA A 66 0.73 2.59 0.96
CA ALA A 66 1.58 1.75 1.78
C ALA A 66 1.58 2.31 3.20
N PHE A 67 1.55 1.42 4.19
CA PHE A 67 1.69 1.81 5.59
C PHE A 67 2.52 0.79 6.34
N VAL A 68 3.29 1.30 7.30
CA VAL A 68 4.11 0.52 8.21
C VAL A 68 3.29 0.21 9.45
N TYR A 69 3.42 -1.01 9.96
CA TYR A 69 2.84 -1.46 11.22
C TYR A 69 3.86 -2.36 11.94
N GLN A 70 3.58 -2.75 13.19
CA GLN A 70 4.52 -3.55 14.00
C GLN A 70 4.97 -4.85 13.31
N GLY A 71 4.10 -5.46 12.49
CA GLY A 71 4.41 -6.68 11.74
C GLY A 71 5.06 -6.46 10.37
N GLY A 72 5.47 -5.23 10.02
CA GLY A 72 6.17 -4.90 8.79
C GLY A 72 5.47 -3.85 7.92
N LEU A 73 5.40 -4.11 6.61
CA LEU A 73 4.86 -3.20 5.61
C LEU A 73 3.67 -3.84 4.89
N VAL A 74 2.57 -3.11 4.74
CA VAL A 74 1.46 -3.48 3.85
C VAL A 74 1.42 -2.51 2.68
N VAL A 75 1.39 -3.06 1.47
CA VAL A 75 1.25 -2.30 0.22
C VAL A 75 -0.04 -2.74 -0.48
N ALA A 76 -0.89 -1.79 -0.84
CA ALA A 76 -2.11 -2.03 -1.59
C ALA A 76 -2.17 -1.11 -2.81
N VAL A 77 -2.51 -1.71 -3.96
CA VAL A 77 -2.60 -1.01 -5.23
C VAL A 77 -3.85 -1.45 -5.98
N ASP A 78 -4.43 -0.56 -6.78
CA ASP A 78 -5.43 -0.95 -7.77
C ASP A 78 -4.75 -1.53 -9.04
N SER A 79 -5.52 -2.24 -9.87
CA SER A 79 -5.00 -2.90 -11.09
C SER A 79 -5.50 -2.27 -12.39
N ARG A 80 -6.28 -1.19 -12.32
CA ARG A 80 -6.90 -0.54 -13.49
C ARG A 80 -5.91 0.42 -14.16
N ALA A 81 -5.73 0.29 -15.47
CA ALA A 81 -4.98 1.24 -16.29
C ALA A 81 -5.89 1.84 -17.36
N THR A 82 -5.81 3.15 -17.53
CA THR A 82 -6.65 3.92 -18.45
C THR A 82 -5.79 4.71 -19.45
N ALA A 83 -6.24 4.79 -20.70
CA ALA A 83 -5.70 5.67 -21.72
C ALA A 83 -6.76 6.73 -22.05
N GLY A 84 -6.70 7.87 -21.35
CA GLY A 84 -7.81 8.83 -21.33
C GLY A 84 -9.03 8.24 -20.62
N ASP A 85 -10.21 8.34 -21.24
CA ASP A 85 -11.45 7.74 -20.71
C ASP A 85 -11.60 6.24 -21.00
N TYR A 86 -10.70 5.64 -21.79
CA TYR A 86 -10.74 4.22 -22.12
C TYR A 86 -9.97 3.39 -21.08
N ILE A 87 -10.61 2.35 -20.52
CA ILE A 87 -9.93 1.36 -19.66
C ILE A 87 -9.13 0.41 -20.55
N SER A 88 -7.82 0.58 -20.58
CA SER A 88 -6.91 -0.24 -21.38
C SER A 88 -6.74 -1.65 -20.78
N SER A 89 -6.60 -1.74 -19.46
CA SER A 89 -6.42 -3.01 -18.76
C SER A 89 -6.95 -2.94 -17.33
N GLN A 90 -7.40 -4.08 -16.79
CA GLN A 90 -7.84 -4.22 -15.40
C GLN A 90 -6.93 -5.14 -14.58
N SER A 91 -5.82 -5.60 -15.15
CA SER A 91 -4.92 -6.58 -14.55
C SER A 91 -3.46 -6.10 -14.55
N VAL A 92 -3.24 -4.79 -14.55
CA VAL A 92 -1.87 -4.25 -14.50
C VAL A 92 -1.28 -4.47 -13.11
N LYS A 93 -0.07 -5.02 -13.07
CA LYS A 93 0.71 -5.15 -11.84
C LYS A 93 1.37 -3.82 -11.54
N LYS A 94 0.81 -3.08 -10.59
CA LYS A 94 1.35 -1.79 -10.14
C LYS A 94 2.28 -1.91 -8.94
N VAL A 95 2.54 -3.13 -8.46
CA VAL A 95 3.65 -3.42 -7.56
C VAL A 95 4.80 -3.91 -8.40
N ILE A 96 5.95 -3.26 -8.27
CA ILE A 96 7.18 -3.60 -8.99
C ILE A 96 8.18 -4.10 -7.94
N GLU A 97 8.69 -5.30 -8.14
CA GLU A 97 9.71 -5.90 -7.28
C GLU A 97 11.08 -5.35 -7.67
N ILE A 98 11.65 -4.48 -6.85
CA ILE A 98 12.97 -3.87 -7.12
C ILE A 98 14.06 -4.87 -6.70
N ASN A 99 13.97 -5.42 -5.50
CA ASN A 99 14.84 -6.50 -5.01
C ASN A 99 14.13 -7.29 -3.89
N LYS A 100 14.85 -8.20 -3.20
CA LYS A 100 14.28 -9.02 -2.12
C LYS A 100 13.77 -8.23 -0.91
N PHE A 101 14.15 -6.95 -0.79
CA PHE A 101 13.89 -6.09 0.36
C PHE A 101 13.15 -4.79 -0.01
N LEU A 102 13.05 -4.46 -1.29
CA LEU A 102 12.49 -3.20 -1.81
C LEU A 102 11.35 -3.48 -2.77
N LEU A 103 10.22 -2.81 -2.52
CA LEU A 103 9.04 -2.80 -3.38
C LEU A 103 8.79 -1.37 -3.86
N GLY A 104 8.54 -1.24 -5.16
CA GLY A 104 8.09 -0.02 -5.81
C GLY A 104 6.59 -0.08 -6.13
N THR A 105 5.96 1.10 -6.24
CA THR A 105 4.56 1.21 -6.68
C THR A 105 4.45 2.15 -7.87
N MET A 106 3.70 1.74 -8.88
CA MET A 106 3.47 2.51 -10.09
C MET A 106 2.27 3.44 -9.93
N ALA A 107 2.51 4.76 -9.94
CA ALA A 107 1.48 5.80 -10.03
C ALA A 107 1.94 6.91 -10.97
N GLY A 108 1.03 7.39 -11.85
CA GLY A 108 1.37 8.33 -12.91
C GLY A 108 1.77 7.64 -14.22
N GLY A 109 2.87 8.07 -14.83
CA GLY A 109 3.37 7.54 -16.11
C GLY A 109 3.86 6.10 -15.98
N ALA A 110 3.08 5.14 -16.50
CA ALA A 110 3.39 3.72 -16.37
C ALA A 110 4.76 3.32 -16.95
N ALA A 111 5.15 3.93 -18.08
CA ALA A 111 6.43 3.70 -18.72
C ALA A 111 7.60 4.24 -17.88
N ASP A 112 7.44 5.44 -17.32
CA ASP A 112 8.48 6.11 -16.53
C ASP A 112 8.76 5.36 -15.22
N CYS A 113 7.71 5.00 -14.46
CA CYS A 113 7.86 4.21 -13.23
C CYS A 113 8.58 2.88 -13.52
N SER A 114 8.12 2.14 -14.53
CA SER A 114 8.72 0.85 -14.89
C SER A 114 10.19 0.99 -15.30
N PHE A 115 10.53 2.04 -16.03
CA PHE A 115 11.88 2.29 -16.49
C PHE A 115 12.81 2.67 -15.34
N TRP A 116 12.43 3.68 -14.55
CA TRP A 116 13.27 4.21 -13.48
C TRP A 116 13.42 3.24 -12.31
N GLU A 117 12.37 2.51 -11.95
CA GLU A 117 12.46 1.50 -10.90
C GLU A 117 13.34 0.31 -11.31
N ARG A 118 13.37 -0.02 -12.61
CA ARG A 118 14.29 -1.04 -13.14
C ARG A 118 15.75 -0.57 -13.17
N ILE A 119 15.99 0.71 -13.45
CA ILE A 119 17.33 1.30 -13.29
C ILE A 119 17.73 1.31 -11.82
N LEU A 120 16.83 1.74 -10.93
CA LEU A 120 17.08 1.71 -9.49
C LEU A 120 17.42 0.30 -9.00
N SER A 121 16.69 -0.72 -9.46
CA SER A 121 17.00 -2.13 -9.17
C SER A 121 18.42 -2.54 -9.59
N LYS A 122 18.87 -2.06 -10.76
CA LYS A 122 20.23 -2.28 -11.24
C LYS A 122 21.25 -1.60 -10.33
N GLU A 123 21.07 -0.34 -9.99
CA GLU A 123 22.00 0.44 -9.16
C GLU A 123 22.05 -0.10 -7.72
N CYS A 124 20.93 -0.57 -7.15
CA CYS A 124 20.89 -1.19 -5.82
C CYS A 124 21.61 -2.56 -5.75
N ARG A 125 22.02 -3.13 -6.89
CA ARG A 125 22.71 -4.43 -6.96
C ARG A 125 24.22 -4.29 -7.22
N LEU A 126 24.67 -3.13 -7.71
CA LEU A 126 26.09 -2.82 -7.89
C LEU A 126 26.79 -2.69 -6.53
#